data_AF-A0A2E4C915-F1
#
_entry.id   AF-A0A2E4C915-F1
#
_cell.length_a   1.000
_cell.length_b   1.000
_cell.length_c   1.000
_cell.angle_alpha   90.00
_cell.angle_beta   90.00
_cell.angle_gamma   90.00
#
_symmetry.space_group_name_H-M   'P 1'
#
loop_
_entity.id
_entity.type
_entity.pdbx_description
1 polymer ?
#
loop_
_entity_poly.entity_id
_entity_poly.type
_entity_poly.pdbx_seq_one_letter_code
_entity_poly.pdbx_strand_id
1 'polypeptide(L)'
;MTCVWDSLIAGVRDADMQRVLALSKHQAQTRPELFVGALKRHNRPTPGVRWQGTTLRAQEISENQEWIRDYNTGGIRGGHDTSASDPFFYLISDLFGVSIQHTYRGHTIRFEPPNTPRYTIRVCSNTGHMHAC
;
A
#
# COMPACT_ATOMS: atom_id res chain seq x y z
N MET A 1 -14.96 -8.75 1.58
CA MET A 1 -13.98 -8.38 2.60
C MET A 1 -12.83 -7.65 1.91
N THR A 2 -12.79 -6.32 1.95
CA THR A 2 -11.75 -5.50 1.30
C THR A 2 -10.93 -4.71 2.31
N CYS A 3 -10.93 -5.16 3.56
CA CYS A 3 -10.53 -4.37 4.73
C CYS A 3 -9.11 -3.78 4.66
N VAL A 4 -8.18 -4.45 3.97
CA VAL A 4 -6.84 -3.91 3.68
C VAL A 4 -6.92 -2.66 2.81
N TRP A 5 -7.61 -2.76 1.67
CA TRP A 5 -7.81 -1.65 0.74
C TRP A 5 -8.57 -0.51 1.40
N ASP A 6 -9.63 -0.82 2.13
CA ASP A 6 -10.44 0.18 2.83
C ASP A 6 -9.59 0.97 3.84
N SER A 7 -8.69 0.29 4.56
CA SER A 7 -7.78 0.91 5.52
C SER A 7 -6.74 1.80 4.83
N LEU A 8 -6.13 1.32 3.74
CA LEU A 8 -5.18 2.10 2.97
C LEU A 8 -5.84 3.34 2.34
N ILE A 9 -7.01 3.16 1.74
CA ILE A 9 -7.79 4.25 1.13
C ILE A 9 -8.16 5.28 2.21
N ALA A 10 -8.59 4.84 3.39
CA ALA A 10 -8.90 5.72 4.51
C ALA A 10 -7.68 6.55 4.96
N GLY A 11 -6.48 5.96 4.93
CA GLY A 11 -5.23 6.62 5.31
C GLY A 11 -4.69 7.62 4.28
N VAL A 12 -4.98 7.44 2.99
CA VAL A 12 -4.56 8.40 1.95
C VAL A 12 -5.40 9.67 2.04
N ARG A 13 -4.73 10.84 1.99
CA ARG A 13 -5.39 12.15 1.95
C ARG A 13 -6.06 12.35 0.60
N ASP A 14 -7.24 12.97 0.58
CA ASP A 14 -8.05 13.16 -0.62
C ASP A 14 -7.31 13.90 -1.74
N ALA A 15 -6.61 14.98 -1.38
CA ALA A 15 -5.81 15.75 -2.33
C ALA A 15 -4.69 14.91 -2.97
N ASP A 16 -4.11 13.97 -2.22
CA ASP A 16 -3.07 13.09 -2.72
C ASP A 16 -3.64 11.96 -3.59
N MET A 17 -4.79 11.39 -3.22
CA MET A 17 -5.51 10.43 -4.05
C MET A 17 -5.79 11.02 -5.44
N GLN A 18 -6.30 12.26 -5.48
CA GLN A 18 -6.60 12.94 -6.74
C GLN A 18 -5.33 13.28 -7.53
N ARG A 19 -4.30 13.82 -6.86
CA ARG A 19 -3.06 14.25 -7.50
C ARG A 19 -2.25 13.08 -8.09
N VAL A 20 -2.19 11.95 -7.37
CA VAL A 20 -1.30 10.83 -7.72
C VAL A 20 -2.01 9.80 -8.58
N LEU A 21 -3.27 9.46 -8.27
CA LEU A 21 -4.01 8.38 -8.94
C LEU A 21 -5.15 8.86 -9.83
N ALA A 22 -5.43 10.17 -9.86
CA ALA A 22 -6.59 10.75 -10.55
C ALA A 22 -7.93 10.12 -10.12
N LEU A 23 -8.06 9.79 -8.82
CA LEU A 23 -9.26 9.23 -8.21
C LEU A 23 -9.73 10.09 -7.04
N SER A 24 -11.05 10.18 -6.85
CA SER A 24 -11.58 10.64 -5.58
C SER A 24 -11.56 9.52 -4.54
N LYS A 25 -11.45 9.89 -3.27
CA LYS A 25 -11.49 8.94 -2.16
C LYS A 25 -12.81 8.17 -2.12
N HIS A 26 -13.93 8.86 -2.38
CA HIS A 26 -15.25 8.23 -2.51
C HIS A 26 -15.27 7.14 -3.59
N GLN A 27 -14.73 7.42 -4.79
CA GLN A 27 -14.66 6.41 -5.85
C GLN A 27 -13.84 5.18 -5.42
N ALA A 28 -12.69 5.41 -4.78
CA ALA A 28 -11.85 4.33 -4.27
C ALA A 28 -12.56 3.51 -3.18
N GLN A 29 -13.29 4.14 -2.26
CA GLN A 29 -14.03 3.46 -1.19
C GLN A 29 -15.19 2.61 -1.72
N THR A 30 -15.97 3.14 -2.67
CA THR A 30 -17.09 2.38 -3.26
C THR A 30 -16.61 1.26 -4.18
N ARG A 31 -15.45 1.45 -4.81
CA ARG A 31 -14.86 0.50 -5.78
C ARG A 31 -13.36 0.35 -5.53
N PRO A 32 -12.94 -0.42 -4.52
CA PRO A 32 -11.52 -0.65 -4.22
C PRO A 32 -10.73 -1.21 -5.41
N GLU A 33 -11.41 -1.84 -6.38
CA GLU A 33 -10.80 -2.31 -7.62
C GLU A 33 -10.23 -1.16 -8.47
N LEU A 34 -10.83 0.04 -8.39
CA LEU A 34 -10.29 1.24 -9.03
C LEU A 34 -8.99 1.69 -8.39
N PHE A 35 -8.90 1.62 -7.06
CA PHE A 35 -7.70 1.98 -6.32
C PHE A 35 -6.55 1.03 -6.66
N VAL A 36 -6.77 -0.28 -6.56
CA VAL A 36 -5.75 -1.29 -6.90
C VAL A 36 -5.39 -1.21 -8.38
N GLY A 37 -6.37 -1.04 -9.26
CA GLY A 37 -6.13 -0.86 -10.70
C GLY A 37 -5.28 0.37 -10.99
N ALA A 38 -5.48 1.48 -10.27
CA ALA A 38 -4.64 2.66 -10.37
C ALA A 38 -3.22 2.39 -9.89
N LEU A 39 -3.04 1.76 -8.71
CA LEU A 39 -1.73 1.37 -8.22
C LEU A 39 -0.99 0.50 -9.26
N LYS A 40 -1.65 -0.50 -9.85
CA LYS A 40 -1.06 -1.34 -10.89
C LYS A 40 -0.60 -0.55 -12.12
N ARG A 41 -1.37 0.46 -12.57
CA ARG A 41 -0.96 1.34 -13.68
C ARG A 41 0.25 2.21 -13.34
N HIS A 42 0.44 2.51 -12.06
CA HIS A 42 1.59 3.27 -11.55
C HIS A 42 2.71 2.37 -11.03
N ASN A 43 2.65 1.05 -11.27
CA ASN A 43 3.66 0.11 -10.85
C ASN A 43 5.02 0.49 -11.45
N ARG A 44 6.01 0.69 -10.59
CA ARG A 44 7.35 1.12 -10.94
C ARG A 44 8.35 0.62 -9.90
N PRO A 45 9.66 0.61 -10.20
CA PRO A 45 10.64 0.28 -9.20
C PRO A 45 10.55 1.28 -8.06
N THR A 46 10.70 0.83 -6.81
CA THR A 46 10.67 1.69 -5.62
C THR A 46 12.05 1.78 -4.95
N PRO A 47 13.11 2.20 -5.69
CA PRO A 47 14.44 2.27 -5.13
C PRO A 47 14.48 3.31 -4.01
N GLY A 48 14.97 2.91 -2.84
CA GLY A 48 15.10 3.80 -1.69
C GLY A 48 13.91 3.80 -0.73
N VAL A 49 12.81 3.11 -1.03
CA VAL A 49 11.85 2.77 0.04
C VAL A 49 12.54 1.81 1.01
N ARG A 50 12.45 2.11 2.29
CA ARG A 50 13.03 1.32 3.38
C ARG A 50 11.95 0.50 4.07
N TRP A 51 12.27 -0.77 4.32
CA TRP A 51 11.50 -1.67 5.16
C TRP A 51 12.26 -1.91 6.46
N GLN A 52 11.64 -1.55 7.59
CA GLN A 52 12.27 -1.62 8.92
C GLN A 52 13.67 -0.96 8.93
N GLY A 53 13.81 0.20 8.28
CA GLY A 53 15.07 0.93 8.15
C GLY A 53 16.07 0.38 7.12
N THR A 54 15.78 -0.76 6.48
CA THR A 54 16.66 -1.41 5.51
C THR A 54 16.15 -1.19 4.08
N THR A 55 17.03 -0.93 3.13
CA THR A 55 16.67 -0.82 1.71
C THR A 55 16.57 -2.19 1.05
N LEU A 56 15.60 -2.35 0.15
CA LEU A 56 15.49 -3.55 -0.68
C LEU A 56 16.65 -3.69 -1.66
N ARG A 57 17.02 -4.95 -1.93
CA ARG A 57 17.93 -5.35 -3.01
C ARG A 57 17.23 -5.21 -4.36
N ALA A 58 18.02 -5.08 -5.43
CA ALA A 58 17.49 -4.98 -6.78
C ALA A 58 16.58 -6.17 -7.16
N GLN A 59 16.91 -7.38 -6.71
CA GLN A 59 16.08 -8.56 -6.93
C GLN A 59 14.71 -8.43 -6.24
N GLU A 60 14.67 -8.06 -4.96
CA GLU A 60 13.43 -7.89 -4.20
C GLU A 60 12.53 -6.79 -4.80
N ILE A 61 13.14 -5.71 -5.30
CA ILE A 61 12.43 -4.66 -6.04
C ILE A 61 11.78 -5.22 -7.31
N SER A 62 12.51 -6.03 -8.08
CA SER A 62 12.00 -6.67 -9.29
C SER A 62 10.85 -7.64 -8.98
N GLU A 63 11.00 -8.47 -7.94
CA GLU A 63 9.98 -9.42 -7.48
C GLU A 63 8.70 -8.69 -7.04
N ASN A 64 8.82 -7.58 -6.31
CA ASN A 64 7.68 -6.76 -5.92
C ASN A 64 6.93 -6.19 -7.14
N GLN A 65 7.65 -5.70 -8.14
CA GLN A 65 7.03 -5.17 -9.36
C GLN A 65 6.30 -6.26 -10.15
N GLU A 66 6.93 -7.42 -10.31
CA GLU A 66 6.34 -8.59 -10.96
C GLU A 66 5.07 -9.03 -10.23
N TRP A 67 5.14 -9.14 -8.90
CA TRP A 67 4.00 -9.50 -8.08
C TRP A 67 2.83 -8.53 -8.23
N ILE A 68 3.08 -7.21 -8.24
CA ILE A 68 2.03 -6.19 -8.44
C ILE A 68 1.44 -6.28 -9.85
N ARG A 69 2.28 -6.46 -10.87
CA ARG A 69 1.85 -6.62 -12.26
C ARG A 69 0.90 -7.81 -12.41
N ASP A 70 1.22 -8.92 -11.75
CA ASP A 70 0.51 -10.18 -11.89
C ASP A 70 -0.65 -10.34 -10.88
N TYR A 71 -0.77 -9.41 -9.93
CA TYR A 71 -1.84 -9.37 -8.93
C TYR A 71 -3.24 -9.42 -9.56
N ASN A 72 -4.06 -10.40 -9.19
CA ASN A 72 -5.40 -10.59 -9.74
C ASN A 72 -6.42 -9.61 -9.12
N THR A 73 -6.83 -8.60 -9.89
CA THR A 73 -7.83 -7.62 -9.44
C THR A 73 -9.26 -8.16 -9.41
N GLY A 74 -9.55 -9.28 -10.09
CA GLY A 74 -10.87 -9.90 -10.08
C GLY A 74 -11.24 -10.53 -8.74
N GLY A 75 -10.24 -10.84 -7.90
CA GLY A 75 -10.40 -11.46 -6.58
C GLY A 75 -10.47 -10.48 -5.40
N ILE A 76 -10.39 -9.16 -5.64
CA ILE A 76 -10.23 -8.14 -4.56
C ILE A 76 -11.31 -8.26 -3.47
N ARG A 77 -12.55 -8.60 -3.85
CA ARG A 77 -13.66 -8.76 -2.90
C ARG A 77 -13.52 -9.96 -1.97
N GLY A 78 -12.73 -10.96 -2.38
CA GLY A 78 -12.36 -12.13 -1.60
C GLY A 78 -11.31 -11.85 -0.52
N GLY A 79 -10.70 -10.67 -0.52
CA GLY A 79 -9.66 -10.28 0.43
C GLY A 79 -8.30 -10.13 -0.23
N HIS A 80 -7.35 -9.64 0.56
CA HIS A 80 -5.95 -9.58 0.20
C HIS A 80 -5.14 -10.08 1.39
N ASP A 81 -4.36 -11.12 1.16
CA ASP A 81 -3.44 -11.63 2.16
C ASP A 81 -2.23 -10.71 2.26
N THR A 82 -2.30 -9.77 3.20
CA THR A 82 -1.23 -8.82 3.46
C THR A 82 -0.13 -9.48 4.28
N SER A 83 1.07 -9.50 3.71
CA SER A 83 2.26 -10.01 4.36
C SER A 83 2.99 -8.91 5.14
N ALA A 84 4.01 -9.30 5.92
CA ALA A 84 4.88 -8.34 6.60
C ALA A 84 5.74 -7.50 5.64
N SER A 85 5.85 -7.88 4.36
CA SER A 85 6.63 -7.17 3.34
C SER A 85 5.77 -7.04 2.09
N ASP A 86 4.62 -6.37 2.21
CA ASP A 86 3.64 -6.28 1.14
C ASP A 86 4.08 -5.37 -0.02
N PRO A 87 4.12 -5.87 -1.28
CA PRO A 87 4.50 -5.09 -2.46
C PRO A 87 3.70 -3.79 -2.63
N PHE A 88 2.39 -3.79 -2.31
CA PHE A 88 1.59 -2.57 -2.43
C PHE A 88 1.97 -1.52 -1.38
N PHE A 89 2.48 -1.93 -0.21
CA PHE A 89 2.90 -0.97 0.82
C PHE A 89 4.16 -0.22 0.39
N TYR A 90 5.10 -0.92 -0.28
CA TYR A 90 6.25 -0.26 -0.92
C TYR A 90 5.80 0.76 -1.97
N LEU A 91 4.90 0.35 -2.87
CA LEU A 91 4.43 1.20 -3.95
C LEU A 91 3.66 2.43 -3.43
N ILE A 92 2.79 2.26 -2.44
CA ILE A 92 2.05 3.36 -1.81
C ILE A 92 3.03 4.31 -1.11
N SER A 93 4.00 3.78 -0.35
CA SER A 93 4.99 4.60 0.32
C SER A 93 5.77 5.49 -0.67
N ASP A 94 6.20 4.90 -1.79
CA ASP A 94 6.89 5.60 -2.87
C ASP A 94 6.02 6.64 -3.59
N LEU A 95 4.84 6.23 -4.07
CA LEU A 95 3.97 7.08 -4.90
C LEU A 95 3.48 8.32 -4.16
N PHE A 96 3.10 8.16 -2.90
CA PHE A 96 2.52 9.25 -2.10
C PHE A 96 3.56 10.02 -1.28
N GLY A 97 4.78 9.48 -1.14
CA GLY A 97 5.82 10.01 -0.26
C GLY A 97 5.41 9.94 1.21
N VAL A 98 4.84 8.81 1.61
CA VAL A 98 4.25 8.59 2.95
C VAL A 98 4.90 7.42 3.64
N SER A 99 4.97 7.46 4.97
CA SER A 99 5.32 6.27 5.74
C SER A 99 4.08 5.43 6.00
N ILE A 100 4.20 4.11 5.96
CA ILE A 100 3.16 3.18 6.38
C ILE A 100 3.64 2.44 7.62
N GLN A 101 2.86 2.51 8.69
CA GLN A 101 3.06 1.73 9.91
C GLN A 101 1.98 0.66 9.97
N HIS A 102 2.41 -0.58 9.76
CA HIS A 102 1.55 -1.75 9.85
C HIS A 102 1.78 -2.46 11.17
N THR A 103 0.83 -2.38 12.09
CA THR A 103 0.86 -3.11 13.36
C THR A 103 0.17 -4.47 13.16
N TYR A 104 0.97 -5.53 13.05
CA TYR A 104 0.48 -6.90 12.95
C TYR A 104 0.70 -7.64 14.27
N ARG A 105 -0.37 -8.06 14.94
CA ARG A 105 -0.32 -8.78 16.23
C ARG A 105 0.62 -8.11 17.27
N GLY A 106 0.58 -6.78 17.35
CA GLY A 106 1.42 -5.99 18.27
C GLY A 106 2.84 -5.68 17.77
N HIS A 107 3.26 -6.24 16.64
CA HIS A 107 4.54 -5.91 16.01
C HIS A 107 4.35 -4.83 14.94
N THR A 108 5.05 -3.71 15.08
CA THR A 108 5.01 -2.62 14.10
C THR A 108 6.05 -2.84 13.02
N ILE A 109 5.58 -2.87 11.78
CA ILE A 109 6.36 -2.95 10.56
C ILE A 109 6.28 -1.60 9.87
N ARG A 110 7.43 -1.07 9.44
CA ARG A 110 7.52 0.26 8.83
C ARG A 110 7.97 0.18 7.38
N PHE A 111 7.25 0.89 6.54
CA PHE A 111 7.61 1.21 5.16
C PHE A 111 7.84 2.71 5.10
N GLU A 112 9.01 3.13 4.67
CA GLU A 112 9.44 4.53 4.73
C GLU A 112 9.90 4.99 3.36
N PRO A 113 9.42 6.16 2.88
CA PRO A 113 9.80 6.67 1.58
C PRO A 113 11.28 7.10 1.59
N PRO A 114 11.89 7.25 0.39
CA PRO A 114 13.30 7.68 0.28
C PRO A 114 13.54 9.07 0.88
N ASN A 115 12.54 9.96 0.79
CA ASN A 115 12.58 11.31 1.34
C ASN A 115 11.81 11.40 2.66
N THR A 116 11.90 12.55 3.35
CA THR A 116 11.10 12.81 4.55
C THR A 116 9.60 12.56 4.29
N PRO A 117 8.93 11.69 5.07
CA PRO A 117 7.54 11.35 4.83
C PRO A 117 6.64 12.56 5.07
N ARG A 118 5.68 12.77 4.17
CA ARG A 118 4.70 13.87 4.27
C ARG A 118 3.68 13.65 5.39
N TYR A 119 3.36 12.39 5.65
CA TYR A 119 2.55 11.92 6.77
C TYR A 119 2.70 10.40 6.91
N THR A 120 2.07 9.85 7.95
CA THR A 120 2.06 8.41 8.24
C THR A 120 0.66 7.85 8.10
N ILE A 121 0.52 6.77 7.34
CA ILE A 121 -0.66 5.91 7.30
C ILE A 121 -0.46 4.83 8.36
N ARG A 122 -1.45 4.65 9.25
CA ARG A 122 -1.41 3.62 10.29
C ARG A 122 -2.48 2.58 10.01
N VAL A 123 -2.06 1.32 9.91
CA VAL A 123 -2.94 0.18 9.69
C VAL A 123 -2.64 -0.90 10.71
N CYS A 124 -3.68 -1.49 11.27
CA CYS A 124 -3.61 -2.50 12.30
C CYS A 124 -4.27 -3.77 11.77
N SER A 125 -3.61 -4.92 11.91
CA SER A 125 -4.22 -6.20 11.53
C SER A 125 -3.94 -7.34 12.51
N ASN A 126 -4.87 -8.30 12.48
CA ASN A 126 -4.80 -9.58 13.19
C ASN A 126 -4.95 -10.74 12.19
N THR A 127 -5.34 -11.92 12.65
CA THR A 127 -5.45 -13.14 11.82
C THR A 127 -6.45 -13.10 10.69
N GLY A 128 -7.39 -12.16 10.67
CA GLY A 128 -8.45 -12.14 9.66
C GLY A 128 -8.91 -10.76 9.20
N HIS A 129 -8.48 -9.68 9.89
CA HIS A 129 -8.93 -8.33 9.58
C HIS A 129 -7.81 -7.31 9.66
N MET A 130 -7.87 -6.33 8.76
CA MET A 130 -7.10 -5.08 8.79
C MET A 130 -8.05 -3.89 8.97
N HIS A 131 -7.67 -2.91 9.78
CA HIS A 131 -8.38 -1.65 9.97
C HIS A 131 -7.37 -0.51 10.10
N ALA A 132 -7.83 0.74 9.93
CA ALA A 132 -7.02 1.89 10.27
C ALA A 132 -6.82 1.95 11.80
N CYS A 133 -5.59 2.25 12.22
CA CYS A 133 -5.33 2.82 13.53
C CYS A 133 -5.15 4.35 13.39
#